data_AF-T0KC42-F1
#
_entry.id   AF-T0KC42-F1
#
_cell.length_a   1.000
_cell.length_b   1.000
_cell.length_c   1.000
_cell.angle_alpha   90.00
_cell.angle_beta   90.00
_cell.angle_gamma   90.00
#
_symmetry.space_group_name_H-M   'P 1'
#
loop_
_entity.id
_entity.type
_entity.pdbx_description
1 polymer ?
#
loop_
_entity_poly.entity_id
_entity_poly.type
_entity_poly.pdbx_seq_one_letter_code
_entity_poly.pdbx_strand_id
1 'polypeptide(L)' 'MKKAINIRMDEALLTDLDSYAHELERSRTYIIEKAVSTYFDTLDEMISDKRIDELKAGKTEVYSLEEVAQRLGLS' A
#
# COMPACT_ATOMS: atom_id res chain seq x y z
N MET A 1 1.27 -3.25 17.46
CA MET A 1 2.16 -2.27 18.13
C MET A 1 2.48 -1.15 17.17
N LYS A 2 2.38 0.12 17.60
CA LYS A 2 2.81 1.26 16.77
C LYS A 2 4.31 1.50 16.96
N LYS A 3 5.01 1.89 15.89
CA LYS A 3 6.43 2.28 15.93
C LYS A 3 6.53 3.77 15.61
N ALA A 4 7.36 4.49 16.35
CA ALA A 4 7.67 5.87 16.04
C ALA A 4 8.64 5.93 14.85
N ILE A 5 8.41 6.87 13.95
CA ILE A 5 9.26 7.16 12.80
C ILE A 5 9.45 8.67 12.71
N ASN A 6 10.57 9.10 12.12
CA ASN A 6 10.81 10.50 11.79
C ASN A 6 10.62 10.69 10.28
N ILE A 7 9.79 11.66 9.89
CA ILE A 7 9.50 11.99 8.50
C ILE A 7 9.82 13.46 8.29
N ARG A 8 10.53 13.78 7.21
CA ARG A 8 10.69 15.15 6.71
C ARG A 8 9.52 15.46 5.78
N MET A 9 8.93 16.64 5.95
CA MET A 9 7.75 17.10 5.19
C MET A 9 7.93 18.58 4.87
N ASP A 10 7.31 19.00 3.76
CA ASP A 10 7.18 20.43 3.43
C ASP A 10 6.40 21.18 4.51
N GLU A 11 6.80 22.42 4.81
CA GLU A 11 6.22 23.22 5.89
C GLU A 11 4.76 23.61 5.62
N ALA A 12 4.41 23.93 4.37
CA ALA A 12 3.04 24.25 4.01
C ALA A 12 2.15 23.02 4.17
N LEU A 13 2.61 21.85 3.72
CA LEU A 13 1.87 20.60 3.90
C LEU A 13 1.68 20.23 5.38
N LEU A 14 2.69 20.47 6.21
CA LEU A 14 2.58 20.25 7.66
C LEU A 14 1.55 21.20 8.29
N THR A 15 1.50 22.46 7.83
CA THR A 15 0.54 23.47 8.29
C THR A 15 -0.90 23.08 7.93
N ASP A 16 -1.11 22.58 6.72
CA ASP A 16 -2.42 22.07 6.27
C ASP A 16 -2.82 20.85 7.10
N LEU A 17 -1.89 19.92 7.32
CA LEU A 17 -2.12 18.73 8.13
C LEU A 17 -2.51 19.08 9.57
N ASP A 18 -1.84 20.06 10.19
CA ASP A 18 -2.16 20.54 11.54
C ASP A 18 -3.56 21.19 11.58
N SER A 19 -3.92 21.94 10.54
CA SER A 19 -5.25 22.57 10.40
C SER A 19 -6.37 21.52 10.32
N TYR A 20 -6.21 20.50 9.47
CA TYR A 20 -7.18 19.40 9.38
C TYR A 20 -7.24 18.55 10.65
N ALA A 21 -6.09 18.30 11.29
CA ALA A 21 -6.05 17.57 12.56
C ALA A 21 -6.86 18.30 13.65
N HIS A 22 -6.72 19.63 13.73
CA HIS A 22 -7.48 20.45 14.66
C HIS A 22 -8.98 20.41 14.38
N GLU A 23 -9.39 20.72 13.15
CA GLU A 23 -10.81 20.79 12.75
C GLU A 23 -11.54 19.46 12.93
N LEU A 24 -10.87 18.34 12.66
CA LEU A 24 -11.46 17.00 12.75
C LEU A 24 -11.36 16.38 14.14
N GLU A 25 -10.73 17.06 15.11
CA GLU A 25 -10.40 16.51 16.43
C GLU A 25 -9.68 15.15 16.33
N ARG A 26 -8.64 15.11 15.50
CA ARG A 26 -7.80 13.91 15.26
C ARG A 26 -6.33 14.24 15.40
N SER A 27 -5.51 13.22 15.66
CA SER A 27 -4.06 13.40 15.67
C SER A 27 -3.51 13.42 14.24
N ARG A 28 -2.40 14.13 14.04
CA ARG A 28 -1.61 14.01 12.79
C ARG A 28 -1.32 12.56 12.42
N THR A 29 -0.96 11.74 13.41
CA THR A 29 -0.70 10.31 13.22
C THR A 29 -1.90 9.59 12.62
N TYR A 30 -3.12 9.88 13.07
CA TYR A 30 -4.33 9.28 12.52
C TYR A 30 -4.50 9.63 11.03
N ILE A 31 -4.34 10.92 10.69
CA ILE A 31 -4.50 11.39 9.30
C ILE A 31 -3.40 10.80 8.41
N ILE A 32 -2.14 10.80 8.87
CA ILE A 32 -1.01 10.19 8.14
C ILE A 32 -1.24 8.70 7.93
N GLU A 33 -1.68 7.96 8.95
CA GLU A 33 -1.99 6.53 8.83
C GLU A 33 -3.06 6.31 7.75
N LYS A 34 -4.13 7.13 7.74
CA LYS A 34 -5.19 7.02 6.74
C LYS A 34 -4.70 7.38 5.33
N ALA A 35 -3.96 8.47 5.18
CA ALA A 35 -3.43 8.89 3.89
C ALA A 35 -2.49 7.84 3.29
N VAL A 36 -1.58 7.27 4.09
CA VAL A 36 -0.67 6.20 3.64
C VAL A 36 -1.45 4.94 3.26
N SER A 37 -2.42 4.51 4.08
CA SER A 37 -3.26 3.35 3.76
C SER A 37 -4.04 3.55 2.46
N THR A 38 -4.65 4.71 2.24
CA THR A 38 -5.37 4.99 1.00
C THR A 38 -4.45 5.06 -0.22
N TYR A 39 -3.23 5.60 -0.07
CA TYR A 39 -2.28 5.61 -1.17
C TYR A 39 -1.79 4.21 -1.55
N PHE A 40 -1.76 3.27 -0.60
CA PHE A 40 -1.42 1.87 -0.90
C PHE A 40 -2.39 1.22 -1.86
N ASP A 41 -3.69 1.57 -1.85
CA ASP A 41 -4.64 1.04 -2.82
C ASP A 41 -4.22 1.42 -4.26
N THR A 42 -3.74 2.65 -4.46
CA THR A 42 -3.21 3.12 -5.76
C THR A 42 -1.92 2.41 -6.13
N LEU A 43 -1.01 2.22 -5.17
CA LEU A 43 0.24 1.50 -5.42
C LEU A 43 0.00 0.02 -5.75
N ASP A 44 -0.99 -0.61 -5.12
CA ASP A 44 -1.37 -2.00 -5.37
C ASP A 44 -1.93 -2.17 -6.78
N GLU A 45 -2.69 -1.20 -7.29
CA GLU A 45 -3.13 -1.16 -8.69
C GLU A 45 -1.92 -1.09 -9.64
N MET A 46 -0.98 -0.16 -9.41
CA MET A 46 0.23 -0.04 -10.23
C MET A 46 1.09 -1.32 -10.22
N ILE A 47 1.19 -1.99 -9.06
CA ILE A 47 1.90 -3.27 -8.94
C ILE A 47 1.14 -4.37 -9.71
N SER A 48 -0.19 -4.38 -9.63
CA SER A 48 -1.03 -5.34 -10.33
C SER A 48 -0.87 -5.20 -11.84
N ASP A 49 -0.92 -3.98 -12.37
CA ASP A 49 -0.68 -3.70 -13.79
C ASP A 49 0.69 -4.20 -14.25
N LYS A 50 1.73 -3.87 -13.48
CA LYS A 50 3.09 -4.37 -13.77
C LYS A 50 3.13 -5.90 -13.83
N ARG A 51 2.49 -6.60 -12.90
CA ARG A 51 2.44 -8.07 -12.89
C ARG A 51 1.70 -8.62 -14.10
N ILE A 52 0.61 -7.98 -14.52
CA ILE A 52 -0.12 -8.36 -15.73
C ILE A 52 0.73 -8.17 -16.98
N ASP A 53 1.51 -7.09 -17.08
CA ASP A 53 2.42 -6.87 -18.19
C ASP A 53 3.57 -7.89 -18.22
N GLU A 54 4.11 -8.26 -17.06
CA GLU A 54 5.12 -9.33 -16.94
C GLU A 54 4.56 -10.68 -17.38
N LEU A 55 3.30 -10.99 -17.01
CA LEU A 55 2.60 -12.19 -17.47
C LEU A 55 2.43 -12.19 -18.99
N LYS A 56 1.95 -11.08 -19.58
CA LYS A 56 1.80 -10.94 -21.04
C LYS A 56 3.13 -11.05 -21.79
N ALA A 57 4.21 -10.57 -21.18
CA ALA A 57 5.57 -10.66 -21.73
C ALA A 57 6.21 -12.06 -21.53
N GLY A 58 5.50 -13.02 -20.92
CA GLY A 58 6.00 -14.36 -20.67
C GLY A 58 7.11 -14.42 -19.60
N LYS A 59 7.24 -13.39 -18.76
CA LYS A 59 8.24 -13.33 -17.68
C LYS A 59 7.78 -14.00 -16.40
N THR A 60 6.49 -14.28 -16.29
CA THR A 60 5.86 -14.95 -15.14
C THR A 60 4.91 -16.02 -15.66
N GLU A 61 4.81 -17.13 -14.93
CA GLU A 61 3.90 -18.24 -15.23
C GLU A 61 2.65 -18.17 -14.35
N VAL A 62 1.54 -18.69 -14.87
CA VAL A 62 0.33 -18.97 -14.08
C VAL A 62 0.27 -20.45 -13.75
N TYR A 63 -0.26 -20.75 -12.56
CA TYR A 63 -0.51 -22.12 -12.13
C TYR A 63 -2.00 -22.28 -11.85
N SER A 64 -2.56 -23.41 -12.27
CA SER A 64 -3.86 -23.90 -11.82
C SER A 64 -3.81 -24.25 -10.34
N LEU A 65 -4.99 -24.29 -9.71
CA LEU A 65 -5.11 -24.70 -8.30
C LEU A 65 -4.52 -26.11 -8.06
N GLU A 66 -4.69 -27.03 -9.01
CA GLU A 66 -4.17 -28.39 -8.93
C GLU A 66 -2.64 -28.42 -8.97
N GLU A 67 -2.01 -27.67 -9.89
CA GLU A 67 -0.54 -27.54 -9.95
C GLU A 67 0.02 -26.94 -8.66
N VAL A 68 -0.69 -25.97 -8.06
CA VAL A 68 -0.32 -25.40 -6.76
C VAL A 68 -0.44 -26.44 -5.65
N ALA A 69 -1.53 -27.20 -5.59
CA ALA A 69 -1.75 -28.24 -4.58
C ALA A 69 -0.67 -29.34 -4.63
N GLN A 70 -0.31 -29.80 -5.84
CA GLN A 70 0.76 -30.77 -6.04
C GLN A 70 2.12 -30.22 -5.57
N ARG A 71 2.45 -28.97 -5.92
CA ARG A 71 3.72 -28.34 -5.52
C ARG A 71 3.84 -28.14 -4.00
N LEU A 72 2.72 -27.94 -3.32
CA LEU A 72 2.67 -27.75 -1.87
C LEU A 72 2.47 -29.06 -1.09
N GLY A 73 2.37 -30.21 -1.77
CA GLY A 73 2.16 -31.51 -1.14
C GLY A 73 0.78 -31.67 -0.48
N LEU A 74 -0.23 -30.97 -1.00
CA LEU A 74 -1.61 -31.01 -0.52
C LEU A 74 -2.47 -32.06 -1.26
N SER A 75 -1.95 -32.67 -2.33
CA SER A 75 -2.56 -33.70 -3.17
C SER A 75 -1.52 -34.66 -3.69
#